data_AF-D9ULG4-F1
#
_entry.id   AF-D9ULG4-F1
#
_cell.length_a   1.000
_cell.length_b   1.000
_cell.length_c   1.000
_cell.angle_alpha   90.00
_cell.angle_beta   90.00
_cell.angle_gamma   90.00
#
_symmetry.space_group_name_H-M   'P 1'
#
loop_
_entity.id
_entity.type
_entity.pdbx_description
1 polymer ?
#
loop_
_entity_poly.entity_id
_entity_poly.type
_entity_poly.pdbx_seq_one_letter_code
_entity_poly.pdbx_strand_id
1 'polypeptide(L)' 'MERFTEGLEVLEPGFGSIDLWKPEAPLDREPIEQWGFVARKP' A
#
# COMPACT_ATOMS: atom_id res chain seq x y z
N MET A 1 -9.22 9.80 -2.66
CA MET A 1 -8.29 8.73 -3.07
C MET A 1 -8.65 8.13 -4.42
N GLU A 2 -9.95 8.00 -4.74
CA GLU A 2 -10.47 7.47 -6.00
C GLU A 2 -9.81 8.04 -7.27
N ARG A 3 -9.41 9.32 -7.29
CA ARG A 3 -8.73 9.93 -8.45
C ARG A 3 -7.34 9.38 -8.77
N PHE A 4 -6.61 8.81 -7.80
CA PHE A 4 -5.25 8.28 -8.03
C PHE A 4 -5.24 6.81 -8.46
N THR A 5 -6.35 6.10 -8.24
CA THR A 5 -6.50 4.68 -8.53
C THR A 5 -7.46 4.42 -9.69
N GLU A 6 -7.98 5.48 -10.32
CA GLU A 6 -8.93 5.38 -11.41
C GLU A 6 -8.33 4.60 -12.59
N GLY A 7 -9.03 3.55 -13.02
CA GLY A 7 -8.58 2.67 -14.11
C GLY A 7 -7.42 1.74 -13.75
N LEU A 8 -7.05 1.62 -12.47
CA LEU A 8 -6.02 0.69 -12.00
C LEU A 8 -6.61 -0.38 -11.09
N GLU A 9 -6.01 -1.57 -11.08
CA GLU A 9 -6.31 -2.62 -10.12
C GLU A 9 -5.37 -2.48 -8.91
N VAL A 10 -5.90 -1.99 -7.79
CA VAL A 10 -5.14 -1.84 -6.55
C VAL A 10 -4.88 -3.22 -5.94
N LEU A 11 -3.62 -3.52 -5.64
CA LEU A 11 -3.22 -4.77 -5.02
C LEU A 11 -3.36 -4.70 -3.49
N GLU A 12 -3.59 -5.83 -2.85
CA GLU A 12 -3.52 -5.95 -1.38
C GLU A 12 -2.10 -5.62 -0.87
N PRO A 13 -1.96 -4.92 0.27
CA PRO A 13 -2.99 -4.55 1.26
C PRO A 13 -3.75 -3.24 0.96
N GLY A 14 -3.63 -2.70 -0.26
CA GLY A 14 -4.23 -1.43 -0.63
C GLY A 14 -3.45 -0.23 -0.11
N PHE A 15 -4.14 0.90 0.08
CA PHE A 15 -3.51 2.11 0.57
C PHE A 15 -3.24 2.04 2.07
N GLY A 16 -1.99 2.24 2.47
CA GLY A 16 -1.60 2.22 3.88
C GLY A 16 -0.16 2.69 4.08
N SER A 17 0.35 2.50 5.30
CA SER A 17 1.76 2.74 5.58
C SER A 17 2.63 1.85 4.70
N ILE A 18 3.77 2.37 4.23
CA ILE A 18 4.68 1.60 3.37
C ILE A 18 5.28 0.40 4.09
N ASP A 19 5.33 0.40 5.42
CA ASP A 19 5.79 -0.75 6.21
C ASP A 19 4.91 -2.00 6.03
N LEU A 20 3.66 -1.83 5.59
CA LEU A 20 2.71 -2.93 5.38
C LEU A 20 2.88 -3.62 4.02
N TRP A 21 3.70 -3.06 3.12
CA TRP A 21 3.88 -3.58 1.78
C TRP A 21 4.91 -4.71 1.74
N LYS A 22 4.42 -5.96 1.75
CA LYS A 22 5.21 -7.20 1.67
C LYS A 22 6.41 -7.21 2.64
N PRO A 23 6.19 -7.02 3.95
CA PRO A 23 7.28 -7.03 4.90
C PRO A 23 7.92 -8.42 4.97
N GLU A 24 9.25 -8.48 5.09
CA GLU A 24 9.99 -9.74 5.19
C GLU A 24 9.79 -10.43 6.55
N ALA A 25 9.41 -9.66 7.57
CA ALA A 25 9.09 -10.13 8.91
C ALA A 25 7.93 -9.29 9.50
N PRO A 26 7.20 -9.80 10.52
CA PRO A 26 6.21 -9.00 11.23
C PRO A 26 6.81 -7.71 11.80
N LEU A 27 6.05 -6.61 11.75
CA LEU A 27 6.46 -5.34 12.34
C LEU A 27 6.47 -5.46 13.87
N ASP A 28 7.56 -5.01 14.49
CA ASP A 28 7.76 -4.94 15.95
C ASP A 28 7.59 -3.51 16.51
N ARG A 29 7.16 -2.59 15.65
CA ARG A 29 6.95 -1.17 15.93
C ARG A 29 5.70 -0.66 15.23
N GLU A 30 5.29 0.56 15.58
CA GLU A 30 4.24 1.26 14.84
C GLU A 30 4.69 1.52 13.39
N PRO A 31 3.79 1.33 12.40
CA PRO A 31 4.07 1.67 11.01
C PRO A 31 4.35 3.16 10.85
N ILE A 32 5.31 3.51 9.99
CA ILE A 32 5.68 4.91 9.77
C ILE A 32 4.56 5.71 9.10
N GLU A 33 4.57 7.02 9.34
CA GLU A 33 3.72 8.02 8.68
C GLU A 33 4.20 8.33 7.25
N GLN A 34 4.33 7.29 6.44
CA GLN A 34 4.57 7.39 5.01
C GLN A 34 3.63 6.43 4.30
N TRP A 35 2.82 6.96 3.39
CA TRP A 35 1.71 6.23 2.77
C TRP A 35 1.96 5.89 1.32
N GLY A 36 1.46 4.73 0.90
CA GLY A 36 1.55 4.28 -0.48
C GLY A 36 0.61 3.13 -0.81
N PHE A 37 0.53 2.83 -2.10
CA PHE A 37 -0.14 1.67 -2.64
C PHE A 37 0.57 1.19 -3.91
N VAL A 38 0.36 -0.07 -4.28
CA VAL A 38 0.76 -0.63 -5.57
C VAL A 38 -0.49 -0.95 -6.36
N ALA A 39 -0.50 -0.57 -7.63
CA ALA A 39 -1.61 -0.88 -8.52
C ALA A 39 -1.09 -1.37 -9.87
N ARG A 40 -1.83 -2.29 -10.47
CA ARG A 40 -1.56 -2.82 -11.80
C ARG A 40 -2.37 -2.03 -12.82
N LYS A 41 -1.73 -1.60 -13.90
CA LYS A 41 -2.45 -1.14 -15.10
C LYS A 41 -3.06 -2.38 -15.78
N PRO A 42 -4.37 -2.37 -16.11
CA PRO A 42 -5.02 -3.48 -16.81
C PRO A 42 -4.29 -3.90 -18.10
#